data_AF-A0A916X2R5-F1
#
_entry.id   AF-A0A916X2R5-F1
#
_cell.length_a   1.000
_cell.length_b   1.000
_cell.length_c   1.000
_cell.angle_alpha   90.00
_cell.angle_beta   90.00
_cell.angle_gamma   90.00
#
_symmetry.space_group_name_H-M   'P 1'
#
loop_
_entity.id
_entity.type
_entity.pdbx_description
1 polymer ?
#
loop_
_entity_poly.entity_id
_entity_poly.type
_entity_poly.pdbx_seq_one_letter_code
_entity_poly.pdbx_strand_id
1 'polypeptide(L)'
;MHDLALPSSGDTSGAGDACLPGLSLCSGAGGLDLGLTIAIPGYRAVGHVERETFAAATLVARMEDASLDQAVVWDDVATFDGRPWRGAVDIVTAGYPCQLFSVAGKRRGADDLRHLWPHVARIIGEADG
;
A
#
# COMPACT_ATOMS: atom_id res chain seq x y z
N MET A 1 -16.90 -6.73 -10.66
CA MET A 1 -16.32 -8.02 -10.27
C MET A 1 -15.14 -8.26 -11.18
N HIS A 2 -14.01 -7.62 -10.87
CA HIS A 2 -12.75 -7.92 -11.53
C HIS A 2 -12.06 -8.90 -10.60
N ASP A 3 -11.84 -10.13 -11.06
CA ASP A 3 -11.04 -11.11 -10.35
C ASP A 3 -9.64 -10.52 -10.17
N LEU A 4 -9.30 -10.21 -8.92
CA LEU A 4 -7.92 -10.00 -8.53
C LEU A 4 -7.24 -11.36 -8.61
N ALA A 5 -6.61 -11.63 -9.74
CA ALA A 5 -5.67 -12.74 -9.87
C ALA A 5 -4.41 -12.39 -9.06
N LEU A 6 -4.52 -12.47 -7.73
CA LEU A 6 -3.36 -12.47 -6.85
C LEU A 6 -2.65 -13.81 -7.05
N PRO A 7 -1.32 -13.84 -7.27
CA PRO A 7 -0.60 -15.09 -7.44
C PRO A 7 -0.80 -15.93 -6.18
N SER A 8 -1.27 -17.18 -6.34
CA SER A 8 -1.40 -18.09 -5.20
C SER A 8 -0.02 -18.41 -4.67
N SER A 9 0.17 -18.28 -3.35
CA SER A 9 1.33 -18.74 -2.62
C SER A 9 1.42 -20.28 -2.69
N GLY A 10 1.96 -20.79 -3.79
CA GLY A 10 2.31 -22.20 -3.98
C GLY A 10 3.73 -22.48 -3.47
N ASP A 11 3.88 -23.59 -2.75
CA ASP A 11 5.09 -24.15 -2.15
C ASP A 11 6.42 -23.77 -2.83
N THR A 12 7.35 -23.18 -2.07
CA THR A 12 8.73 -22.93 -2.52
C THR A 12 9.73 -23.86 -1.82
N SER A 13 9.86 -25.08 -2.32
CA SER A 13 11.12 -25.82 -2.17
C SER A 13 12.13 -25.29 -3.19
N GLY A 14 12.94 -24.31 -2.79
CA GLY A 14 14.06 -23.79 -3.57
C GLY A 14 14.27 -22.30 -3.37
N ALA A 15 15.42 -21.91 -2.83
CA ALA A 15 15.84 -20.52 -2.67
C ALA A 15 16.13 -19.88 -4.05
N GLY A 16 15.08 -19.56 -4.79
CA GLY A 16 15.06 -18.50 -5.80
C GLY A 16 14.47 -17.25 -5.14
N ASP A 17 14.93 -16.08 -5.55
CA ASP A 17 14.62 -14.77 -4.95
C ASP A 17 13.13 -14.65 -4.59
N ALA A 18 12.83 -14.73 -3.29
CA ALA A 18 11.44 -14.79 -2.83
C ALA A 18 10.78 -13.44 -3.15
N CYS A 19 9.70 -13.46 -3.95
CA CYS A 19 8.90 -12.27 -4.17
C CYS A 19 8.22 -11.91 -2.85
N LEU A 20 8.35 -10.65 -2.43
CA LEU A 20 7.77 -10.08 -1.22
C LEU A 20 6.66 -9.08 -1.65
N PRO A 21 5.39 -9.51 -1.78
CA PRO A 21 4.33 -8.66 -2.28
C PRO A 21 3.96 -7.59 -1.24
N GLY A 22 3.87 -6.35 -1.70
CA GLY A 22 3.55 -5.19 -0.88
C GLY A 22 2.15 -4.63 -1.16
N LEU A 23 1.43 -4.25 -0.10
CA LEU A 23 0.24 -3.40 -0.18
C LEU A 23 0.58 -2.00 0.35
N SER A 24 0.45 -0.99 -0.51
CA SER A 24 0.79 0.40 -0.21
C SER A 24 -0.47 1.21 0.09
N LEU A 25 -0.59 1.74 1.30
CA LEU A 25 -1.71 2.56 1.73
C LEU A 25 -1.31 4.04 1.78
N CYS A 26 -2.19 4.94 1.34
CA CYS A 26 -1.85 6.36 1.19
C CYS A 26 -0.55 6.53 0.40
N SER A 27 -0.49 5.87 -0.78
CA SER A 27 0.75 5.66 -1.54
C SER A 27 1.41 6.96 -2.02
N GLY A 28 0.65 8.06 -2.10
CA GLY A 28 1.06 9.28 -2.75
C GLY A 28 1.52 8.97 -4.18
N ALA A 29 2.68 9.52 -4.57
CA ALA A 29 3.28 9.21 -5.87
C ALA A 29 4.08 7.88 -5.89
N GLY A 30 4.07 7.08 -4.82
CA GLY A 30 4.80 5.80 -4.75
C GLY A 30 6.27 5.91 -4.32
N GLY A 31 6.61 6.95 -3.55
CA GLY A 31 8.00 7.18 -3.10
C GLY A 31 8.50 6.11 -2.12
N LEU A 32 7.65 5.65 -1.19
CA LEU A 32 7.99 4.56 -0.28
C LEU A 32 8.16 3.25 -1.04
N ASP A 33 7.30 2.98 -2.01
CA ASP A 33 7.34 1.77 -2.84
C ASP A 33 8.64 1.69 -3.63
N LEU A 34 9.01 2.78 -4.31
CA LEU A 34 10.30 2.87 -5.01
C LEU A 34 11.47 2.66 -4.05
N GLY A 35 11.41 3.23 -2.84
CA GLY A 35 12.44 3.04 -1.82
C GLY A 35 12.59 1.57 -1.40
N LEU A 36 11.48 0.86 -1.24
CA LEU A 36 11.49 -0.57 -0.90
C LEU A 36 12.00 -1.43 -2.06
N THR A 37 11.59 -1.15 -3.29
CA THR A 37 12.11 -1.83 -4.49
C THR A 37 13.64 -1.68 -4.59
N ILE A 38 14.18 -0.51 -4.27
CA ILE A 38 15.63 -0.27 -4.26
C ILE A 38 16.33 -1.00 -3.10
N ALA A 39 15.72 -1.01 -1.92
CA ALA A 39 16.35 -1.49 -0.69
C ALA A 39 16.22 -3.00 -0.47
N ILE A 40 15.16 -3.63 -0.99
CA ILE A 40 14.79 -5.01 -0.70
C ILE A 40 14.62 -5.78 -2.01
N PRO A 41 15.63 -6.60 -2.39
CA PRO A 41 15.48 -7.54 -3.50
C PRO A 41 14.22 -8.40 -3.34
N GLY A 42 13.44 -8.53 -4.41
CA GLY A 42 12.18 -9.28 -4.40
C GLY A 42 10.94 -8.49 -3.94
N TYR A 43 11.08 -7.28 -3.37
CA TYR A 43 9.91 -6.45 -3.07
C TYR A 43 9.17 -6.05 -4.33
N ARG A 44 7.84 -6.23 -4.32
CA ARG A 44 6.96 -5.81 -5.40
C ARG A 44 5.64 -5.31 -4.85
N ALA A 45 5.32 -4.04 -5.07
CA ALA A 45 3.97 -3.56 -4.79
C ALA A 45 2.96 -4.29 -5.70
N VAL A 46 1.92 -4.86 -5.10
CA VAL A 46 0.80 -5.51 -5.81
C VAL A 46 -0.49 -4.69 -5.73
N GLY A 47 -0.54 -3.69 -4.84
CA GLY A 47 -1.66 -2.77 -4.74
C GLY A 47 -1.30 -1.43 -4.12
N HIS A 48 -1.97 -0.38 -4.57
CA HIS A 48 -1.88 0.97 -4.04
C HIS A 48 -3.25 1.50 -3.66
N VAL A 49 -3.37 2.17 -2.52
CA VAL A 49 -4.58 2.88 -2.10
C VAL A 49 -4.24 4.36 -2.00
N GLU A 50 -4.74 5.16 -2.94
CA GLU A 50 -4.47 6.60 -3.03
C GLU A 50 -5.72 7.35 -3.52
N ARG A 51 -6.18 8.29 -2.68
CA ARG A 51 -7.44 9.03 -2.91
C ARG A 51 -7.23 10.27 -3.78
N GLU A 52 -6.04 10.85 -3.76
CA GLU A 52 -5.75 12.06 -4.52
C GLU A 52 -5.48 11.71 -5.99
N THR A 53 -6.25 12.30 -6.89
CA THR A 53 -6.29 11.90 -8.30
C THR A 53 -5.00 12.23 -9.05
N PHE A 54 -4.32 13.32 -8.70
CA PHE A 54 -3.04 13.67 -9.31
C PHE A 54 -1.92 12.70 -8.89
N ALA A 55 -1.88 12.30 -7.61
CA ALA A 55 -0.98 11.30 -7.08
C ALA A 55 -1.26 9.92 -7.69
N ALA A 56 -2.52 9.50 -7.77
CA ALA A 56 -2.93 8.28 -8.45
C ALA A 56 -2.55 8.27 -9.94
N ALA A 57 -2.75 9.38 -10.66
CA ALA A 57 -2.31 9.51 -12.05
C ALA A 57 -0.77 9.40 -12.17
N THR A 58 -0.04 9.93 -11.19
CA THR A 58 1.42 9.81 -11.13
C THR A 58 1.86 8.36 -10.89
N LEU A 59 1.15 7.60 -10.04
CA LEU A 59 1.40 6.17 -9.87
C LEU A 59 1.25 5.43 -11.21
N VAL A 60 0.13 5.65 -11.91
CA VAL A 60 -0.12 5.02 -13.23
C VAL A 60 0.98 5.39 -14.23
N ALA A 61 1.36 6.66 -14.33
CA ALA A 61 2.43 7.08 -15.23
C ALA A 61 3.79 6.41 -14.91
N ARG A 62 4.11 6.23 -13.62
CA ARG A 62 5.32 5.53 -13.17
C ARG A 62 5.27 4.02 -13.41
N MET A 63 4.07 3.44 -13.43
CA MET A 63 3.90 2.04 -13.83
C MET A 63 4.07 1.90 -15.35
N GLU A 64 3.59 2.87 -16.14
CA GLU A 64 3.72 2.89 -17.60
C GLU A 64 5.18 3.06 -18.06
N ASP A 65 5.96 3.90 -17.38
CA ASP A 65 7.38 4.10 -17.67
C ASP A 65 8.31 3.08 -16.99
N ALA A 66 7.73 2.10 -16.28
CA ALA A 66 8.41 1.04 -15.55
C ALA A 66 9.30 1.50 -14.37
N SER A 67 9.11 2.71 -13.86
CA SER A 67 9.70 3.15 -12.59
C SER A 67 9.09 2.44 -11.37
N LEU A 68 7.86 1.96 -11.48
CA LEU A 68 7.16 1.15 -10.48
C LEU A 68 6.58 -0.13 -11.12
N ASP A 69 6.41 -1.16 -10.31
CA ASP A 69 5.72 -2.38 -10.73
C ASP A 69 4.25 -2.15 -11.05
N GLN A 70 3.74 -2.87 -12.05
CA GLN A 70 2.32 -2.87 -12.39
C GLN A 70 1.48 -3.38 -11.21
N ALA A 71 0.59 -2.53 -10.72
CA ALA A 71 -0.26 -2.82 -9.58
C ALA A 71 -1.62 -2.16 -9.74
N VAL A 72 -2.59 -2.71 -9.02
CA VAL A 72 -3.95 -2.19 -8.97
C VAL A 72 -4.01 -0.97 -8.05
N VAL A 73 -4.79 0.04 -8.44
CA VAL A 73 -4.94 1.30 -7.71
C VAL A 73 -6.38 1.45 -7.24
N TRP A 74 -6.57 1.62 -5.93
CA TRP A 74 -7.84 1.94 -5.28
C TRP A 74 -7.81 3.35 -4.73
N ASP A 75 -9.00 3.89 -4.45
CA ASP A 75 -9.20 5.26 -4.03
C ASP A 75 -9.07 5.43 -2.50
N ASP A 76 -10.09 5.05 -1.73
CA ASP A 76 -10.23 5.46 -0.33
C ASP A 76 -9.95 4.32 0.66
N VAL A 77 -8.95 4.56 1.51
CA VAL A 77 -8.57 3.68 2.63
C VAL A 77 -9.73 3.46 3.62
N ALA A 78 -10.69 4.39 3.69
CA ALA A 78 -11.87 4.27 4.54
C ALA A 78 -12.82 3.17 4.06
N THR A 79 -12.88 2.92 2.75
CA THR A 79 -13.78 1.93 2.12
C THR A 79 -13.06 0.70 1.59
N PHE A 80 -11.72 0.73 1.54
CA PHE A 80 -10.91 -0.39 1.09
C PHE A 80 -11.10 -1.63 1.98
N ASP A 81 -11.29 -2.79 1.34
CA ASP A 81 -11.43 -4.09 1.98
C ASP A 81 -10.09 -4.84 1.96
N GLY A 82 -9.48 -5.02 3.13
CA GLY A 82 -8.20 -5.71 3.29
C GLY A 82 -8.31 -7.24 3.28
N ARG A 83 -9.51 -7.81 3.47
CA ARG A 83 -9.69 -9.26 3.65
C ARG A 83 -9.22 -10.11 2.45
N PRO A 84 -9.41 -9.68 1.19
CA PRO A 84 -8.89 -10.42 0.03
C PRO A 84 -7.36 -10.53 -0.03
N TRP A 85 -6.64 -9.70 0.74
CA TRP A 85 -5.18 -9.66 0.76
C TRP A 85 -4.56 -10.57 1.81
N ARG A 86 -5.39 -11.23 2.63
CA ARG A 86 -4.91 -12.12 3.69
C ARG A 86 -4.07 -13.25 3.11
N GLY A 87 -2.82 -13.34 3.56
CA GLY A 87 -1.84 -14.33 3.10
C GLY A 87 -1.36 -14.13 1.66
N ALA A 88 -1.72 -13.00 1.03
CA ALA A 88 -1.30 -12.64 -0.33
C ALA A 88 -0.28 -11.49 -0.36
N VAL A 89 -0.05 -10.83 0.77
CA VAL A 89 0.96 -9.77 0.93
C VAL A 89 1.81 -10.03 2.16
N ASP A 90 3.10 -9.70 2.04
CA ASP A 90 4.10 -9.83 3.11
C ASP A 90 4.35 -8.49 3.81
N ILE A 91 4.16 -7.37 3.09
CA ILE A 91 4.49 -6.04 3.58
C ILE A 91 3.28 -5.12 3.39
N VAL A 92 2.87 -4.42 4.44
CA VAL A 92 1.94 -3.30 4.35
C VAL A 92 2.68 -2.00 4.67
N THR A 93 2.67 -1.05 3.74
CA THR A 93 3.20 0.30 3.96
C THR A 93 2.08 1.31 4.08
N ALA A 94 2.31 2.39 4.83
CA ALA A 94 1.32 3.45 4.96
C ALA A 94 1.97 4.85 5.06
N GLY A 95 1.85 5.64 3.99
CA GLY A 95 2.37 7.01 3.89
C GLY A 95 1.42 8.09 4.42
N TYR A 96 0.57 7.78 5.41
CA TYR A 96 -0.53 8.66 5.80
C TYR A 96 -0.05 9.96 6.48
N PRO A 97 -0.76 11.10 6.29
CA PRO A 97 -0.33 12.40 6.77
C PRO A 97 -0.13 12.46 8.28
N CYS A 98 1.10 12.75 8.70
CA CYS A 98 1.53 12.90 10.10
C CYS A 98 1.13 14.25 10.74
N GLN A 99 0.20 15.00 10.14
CA GLN A 99 -0.12 16.38 10.57
C GLN A 99 -0.71 16.49 11.99
N LEU A 100 -1.07 15.37 12.61
CA LEU A 100 -1.57 15.31 13.99
C LEU A 100 -0.47 15.19 15.06
N PHE A 101 0.77 14.87 14.67
CA PHE A 101 1.86 14.58 15.62
C PHE A 101 3.12 15.45 15.42
N SER A 102 3.13 16.33 14.42
CA SER A 102 4.20 17.32 14.22
C SER A 102 3.96 18.62 15.02
N VAL A 103 5.03 19.19 15.59
CA VAL A 103 5.04 20.38 16.46
C VAL A 103 4.47 21.65 15.77
N ALA A 104 4.33 21.63 14.43
CA ALA A 104 3.82 22.74 13.63
C ALA A 104 2.27 22.78 13.46
N GLY A 105 1.52 21.83 14.03
CA GLY A 105 0.06 21.71 13.87
C GLY A 105 -0.76 22.02 15.13
N LYS A 106 -1.97 22.60 14.97
CA LYS A 106 -2.95 22.77 16.04
C LYS A 106 -3.39 21.38 16.55
N ARG A 107 -2.96 21.01 17.76
CA ARG A 107 -3.21 19.75 18.48
C ARG A 107 -4.72 19.39 18.56
N ARG A 108 -5.31 18.87 17.48
CA ARG A 108 -6.70 18.38 17.46
C ARG A 108 -6.83 16.86 17.66
N GLY A 109 -5.69 16.15 17.77
CA GLY A 109 -5.63 14.77 18.28
C GLY A 109 -6.60 13.81 17.58
N ALA A 110 -7.34 13.03 18.37
CA ALA A 110 -8.21 11.96 17.90
C ALA A 110 -9.53 12.44 17.24
N ASP A 111 -9.89 13.72 17.36
CA ASP A 111 -11.15 14.28 16.83
C ASP A 111 -10.99 14.91 15.44
N ASP A 112 -9.84 14.71 14.79
CA ASP A 112 -9.58 15.23 13.46
C ASP A 112 -9.98 14.20 12.40
N LEU A 113 -10.87 14.60 11.48
CA LEU A 113 -11.33 13.79 10.35
C LEU A 113 -10.20 13.32 9.42
N ARG A 114 -8.97 13.83 9.59
CA ARG A 114 -7.75 13.41 8.88
C ARG A 114 -7.01 12.27 9.58
N HIS A 115 -7.55 11.74 10.69
CA HIS A 115 -7.00 10.59 11.37
C HIS A 115 -7.27 9.31 10.56
N LEU A 116 -6.35 8.99 9.65
CA LEU A 116 -6.44 7.81 8.78
C LEU A 116 -5.93 6.52 9.45
N TRP A 117 -5.22 6.63 10.57
CA TRP A 117 -4.66 5.49 11.29
C TRP A 117 -5.70 4.40 11.65
N PRO A 118 -6.93 4.71 12.12
CA PRO A 118 -7.91 3.66 12.40
C PRO A 118 -8.24 2.80 11.17
N HIS A 119 -8.26 3.40 9.98
CA HIS A 119 -8.48 2.67 8.73
C HIS A 119 -7.25 1.84 8.34
N VAL A 120 -6.04 2.39 8.51
CA VAL A 120 -4.79 1.66 8.30
C VAL A 120 -4.69 0.45 9.24
N ALA A 121 -4.90 0.66 10.54
CA ALA A 121 -4.88 -0.40 11.55
C ALA A 121 -5.93 -1.49 11.29
N ARG A 122 -7.14 -1.09 10.86
CA ARG A 122 -8.18 -2.03 10.41
C ARG A 122 -7.69 -2.88 9.24
N ILE A 123 -7.14 -2.26 8.19
CA ILE A 123 -6.68 -2.99 7.00
C ILE A 123 -5.53 -3.93 7.33
N ILE A 124 -4.61 -3.51 8.21
CA ILE A 124 -3.55 -4.40 8.71
C ILE A 124 -4.18 -5.64 9.37
N GLY A 125 -5.15 -5.48 10.28
CA GLY A 125 -5.82 -6.62 10.91
C GLY A 125 -6.69 -7.44 9.95
N GLU A 126 -7.23 -6.85 8.88
CA GLU A 126 -7.98 -7.57 7.85
C GLU A 126 -7.07 -8.41 6.94
N ALA A 127 -5.89 -7.89 6.61
CA ALA A 127 -4.88 -8.54 5.78
C ALA A 127 -3.98 -9.49 6.57
N ASP A 128 -3.92 -9.35 7.89
CA ASP A 128 -3.24 -10.30 8.78
C ASP A 128 -4.09 -11.58 8.96
N GLY A 129 -3.41 -12.70 9.19
CA GLY A 129 -3.96 -14.06 9.24
C GLY A 129 -4.71 -14.40 10.52
#